data_AF-A0A7X8L5X0-F1
#
_entry.id   AF-A0A7X8L5X0-F1
#
_cell.length_a   1.000
_cell.length_b   1.000
_cell.length_c   1.000
_cell.angle_alpha   90.00
_cell.angle_beta   90.00
_cell.angle_gamma   90.00
#
_symmetry.space_group_name_H-M   'P 1'
#
loop_
_entity.id
_entity.type
_entity.pdbx_description
1 polymer ?
#
loop_
_entity_poly.entity_id
_entity_poly.type
_entity_poly.pdbx_seq_one_letter_code
_entity_poly.pdbx_strand_id
1 'polypeptide(L)'
;MQGGTSYGGDYIEYIFNISDIKQLEGLKLKGSFTTYDRFIEGQWESTFTVEQIGESKVIDTNIKLDEITIKKVTVSPLGVTLTAYGNVARNTNDELPLYEFDMTIEYKDGKTAEPFNMMYYSEPGEFNIKYVSSELIDVDKVSSVIINGEQIKFAE
;
A
#
# COMPACT_ATOMS: atom_id res chain seq x y z
N MET A 1 -12.28 -7.74 40.40
CA MET A 1 -12.45 -8.49 39.15
C MET A 1 -11.47 -7.91 38.14
N GLN A 2 -10.50 -8.71 37.69
CA GLN A 2 -9.54 -8.34 36.65
C GLN A 2 -10.25 -8.34 35.29
N GLY A 3 -10.33 -7.19 34.64
CA GLY A 3 -10.75 -7.08 33.25
C GLY A 3 -9.52 -7.24 32.35
N GLY A 4 -9.27 -8.47 31.90
CA GLY A 4 -8.27 -8.74 30.88
C GLY A 4 -8.84 -8.42 29.50
N THR A 5 -8.37 -7.34 28.88
CA THR A 5 -8.52 -7.16 27.43
C THR A 5 -7.38 -7.92 26.76
N SER A 6 -7.70 -9.06 26.17
CA SER A 6 -6.74 -9.97 25.52
C SER A 6 -6.40 -9.60 24.07
N TYR A 7 -7.04 -8.59 23.50
CA TYR A 7 -6.84 -8.18 22.11
C TYR A 7 -6.88 -6.66 21.97
N GLY A 8 -5.73 -6.03 21.78
CA GLY A 8 -5.59 -4.73 21.13
C GLY A 8 -4.76 -4.96 19.88
N GLY A 9 -5.34 -4.74 18.70
CA GLY A 9 -4.56 -4.77 17.46
C GLY A 9 -3.56 -3.61 17.44
N ASP A 10 -2.50 -3.75 16.65
CA ASP A 10 -1.52 -2.69 16.46
C ASP A 10 -2.22 -1.42 15.95
N TYR A 11 -2.05 -0.30 16.67
CA TYR A 11 -2.60 0.99 16.29
C TYR A 11 -1.72 1.63 15.23
N ILE A 12 -2.25 1.81 14.02
CA ILE A 12 -1.54 2.47 12.92
C ILE A 12 -2.25 3.79 12.62
N GLU A 13 -1.56 4.89 12.88
CA GLU A 13 -2.03 6.25 12.62
C GLU A 13 -1.30 6.83 11.42
N TYR A 14 -2.04 7.50 10.53
CA TYR A 14 -1.52 8.15 9.34
C TYR A 14 -1.74 9.66 9.45
N ILE A 15 -0.67 10.43 9.62
CA ILE A 15 -0.73 11.90 9.72
C ILE A 15 -0.02 12.50 8.51
N PHE A 16 -0.75 13.35 7.77
CA PHE A 16 -0.25 14.02 6.56
C PHE A 16 0.14 15.46 6.90
N ASN A 17 1.37 15.86 6.55
CA ASN A 17 1.82 17.24 6.71
C ASN A 17 1.48 18.03 5.44
N ILE A 18 0.53 18.96 5.58
CA ILE A 18 0.02 19.78 4.48
C ILE A 18 0.21 21.26 4.79
N SER A 19 0.93 21.96 3.91
CA SER A 19 1.12 23.41 4.02
C SER A 19 0.10 24.22 3.21
N ASP A 20 -0.66 23.55 2.34
CA ASP A 20 -1.80 24.09 1.59
C ASP A 20 -2.85 22.98 1.42
N ILE A 21 -4.13 23.30 1.60
CA ILE A 21 -5.26 22.38 1.42
C ILE A 21 -5.32 21.83 -0.01
N LYS A 22 -4.78 22.55 -1.00
CA LYS A 22 -4.65 22.07 -2.38
C LYS A 22 -3.75 20.84 -2.51
N GLN A 23 -2.86 20.58 -1.56
CA GLN A 23 -2.05 19.35 -1.52
C GLN A 23 -2.90 18.10 -1.24
N LEU A 24 -4.13 18.29 -0.76
CA LEU A 24 -5.11 17.23 -0.61
C LEU A 24 -6.04 17.10 -1.82
N GLU A 25 -5.97 17.99 -2.81
CA GLU A 25 -6.78 17.87 -4.03
C GLU A 25 -6.36 16.60 -4.78
N GLY A 26 -7.23 15.58 -4.76
CA GLY A 26 -6.98 14.25 -5.34
C GLY A 26 -6.81 13.14 -4.32
N LEU A 27 -6.52 13.44 -3.05
CA LEU A 27 -6.43 12.44 -1.98
C LEU A 27 -7.83 12.09 -1.44
N LYS A 28 -8.13 10.80 -1.31
CA LYS A 28 -9.37 10.29 -0.68
C LYS A 28 -9.04 9.40 0.50
N LEU A 29 -9.40 9.84 1.70
CA LEU A 29 -9.32 9.02 2.91
C LEU A 29 -10.55 8.09 2.97
N LYS A 30 -10.32 6.78 2.97
CA LYS A 30 -11.33 5.75 3.24
C LYS A 30 -10.89 4.94 4.45
N GLY A 31 -11.77 4.81 5.44
CA GLY A 31 -11.49 4.06 6.65
C GLY A 31 -12.77 3.47 7.24
N SER A 32 -12.64 2.32 7.89
CA SER A 32 -13.70 1.70 8.70
C SER A 32 -13.46 2.11 10.15
N PHE A 33 -14.31 2.98 10.70
CA PHE A 33 -14.15 3.50 12.05
C PHE A 33 -14.95 2.68 13.06
N THR A 34 -14.34 2.34 14.20
CA THR A 34 -15.05 1.80 15.37
C THR A 34 -15.13 2.90 16.43
N THR A 35 -16.35 3.31 16.77
CA THR A 35 -16.58 4.29 17.85
C THR A 35 -16.52 3.60 19.20
N TYR A 36 -15.66 4.11 20.10
CA TYR A 36 -15.66 3.74 21.52
C TYR A 36 -16.13 4.92 22.36
N ASP A 37 -16.97 4.64 23.35
CA ASP A 37 -17.66 5.58 24.25
C ASP A 37 -16.81 6.03 25.45
N ARG A 38 -15.51 5.73 25.44
CA ARG A 38 -14.53 6.15 26.46
C ARG A 38 -13.24 6.63 25.82
N PHE A 39 -13.16 7.92 25.54
CA PHE A 39 -11.94 8.60 25.12
C PHE A 39 -11.35 9.43 26.28
N ILE A 40 -10.02 9.47 26.38
CA ILE A 40 -9.32 10.39 27.29
C ILE A 40 -8.97 11.63 26.49
N GLU A 41 -9.59 12.75 26.85
CA GLU A 41 -9.32 14.05 26.24
C GLU A 41 -8.10 14.70 26.90
N GLY A 42 -7.25 15.36 26.11
CA GLY A 42 -6.03 16.02 26.58
C GLY A 42 -5.38 16.85 25.48
N GLN A 43 -4.43 17.71 25.85
CA GLN A 43 -3.57 18.39 24.89
C GLN A 43 -2.37 17.48 24.62
N TRP A 44 -2.35 16.89 23.43
CA TRP A 44 -1.30 15.98 23.01
C TRP A 44 -0.43 16.70 21.98
N GLU A 45 0.86 16.81 22.26
CA GLU A 45 1.86 17.29 21.33
C GLU A 45 2.94 16.22 21.20
N SER A 46 3.23 15.82 19.96
CA SER A 46 4.28 14.85 19.65
C SER A 46 5.11 15.37 18.50
N THR A 47 6.43 15.23 18.61
CA THR A 47 7.39 15.60 17.58
C THR A 47 8.11 14.35 17.14
N PHE A 48 8.24 14.16 15.83
CA PHE A 48 9.05 13.10 15.25
C PHE A 48 9.76 13.60 14.00
N THR A 49 10.84 12.93 13.64
CA THR A 49 11.65 13.20 12.45
C THR A 49 11.50 12.01 11.51
N VAL A 50 11.01 12.26 10.31
CA VAL A 50 10.98 11.27 9.23
C VAL A 50 12.13 11.61 8.29
N GLU A 51 13.14 10.77 8.27
CA GLU A 51 14.16 10.83 7.23
C GLU A 51 13.58 10.20 5.96
N GLN A 52 13.79 10.85 4.82
CA GLN A 52 13.42 10.26 3.54
C GLN A 52 14.28 9.02 3.32
N ILE A 53 13.70 7.83 3.47
CA ILE A 53 14.43 6.57 3.32
C ILE A 53 14.52 6.22 1.84
N GLY A 54 15.28 6.96 1.03
CA GLY A 54 15.52 6.62 -0.38
C GLY A 54 14.35 6.92 -1.35
N GLU A 55 14.63 6.72 -2.64
CA GLU A 55 13.69 6.99 -3.73
C GLU A 55 12.88 5.73 -4.09
N SER A 56 11.74 5.92 -4.76
CA SER A 56 10.93 4.82 -5.27
C SER A 56 11.30 4.51 -6.72
N LYS A 57 11.35 3.23 -7.08
CA LYS A 57 11.46 2.78 -8.47
C LYS A 57 10.07 2.64 -9.07
N VAL A 58 9.86 3.23 -10.24
CA VAL A 58 8.60 3.18 -10.96
C VAL A 58 8.84 2.58 -12.34
N ILE A 59 7.99 1.64 -12.74
CA ILE A 59 8.00 1.08 -14.08
C ILE A 59 6.58 1.06 -14.65
N ASP A 60 6.44 1.60 -15.85
CA ASP A 60 5.22 1.44 -16.64
C ASP A 60 5.19 0.04 -17.26
N THR A 61 4.03 -0.59 -17.22
CA THR A 61 3.82 -1.94 -17.70
C THR A 61 2.46 -2.08 -18.39
N ASN A 62 2.16 -3.25 -18.92
CA ASN A 62 0.89 -3.56 -19.59
C ASN A 62 0.52 -5.03 -19.41
N ILE A 63 0.59 -5.51 -18.17
CA ILE A 63 0.29 -6.91 -17.82
C ILE A 63 -1.22 -7.07 -17.88
N LYS A 64 -1.68 -7.89 -18.82
CA LYS A 64 -3.10 -8.20 -18.99
C LYS A 64 -3.42 -9.43 -18.17
N LEU A 65 -4.38 -9.27 -17.28
CA LEU A 65 -5.04 -10.32 -16.51
C LEU A 65 -6.50 -10.32 -16.92
N ASP A 66 -7.27 -11.35 -16.54
CA ASP A 66 -8.62 -11.61 -17.07
C ASP A 66 -9.49 -10.35 -17.21
N GLU A 67 -9.72 -9.63 -16.11
CA GLU A 67 -10.60 -8.44 -16.08
C GLU A 67 -9.86 -7.12 -15.87
N ILE A 68 -8.54 -7.17 -15.65
CA ILE A 68 -7.73 -6.02 -15.26
C ILE A 68 -6.42 -5.96 -16.05
N THR A 69 -5.84 -4.78 -16.13
CA THR A 69 -4.53 -4.53 -16.69
C THR A 69 -3.71 -3.75 -15.68
N ILE A 70 -2.60 -4.31 -15.23
CA ILE A 70 -1.62 -3.57 -14.43
C ILE A 70 -0.86 -2.66 -15.39
N LYS A 71 -0.86 -1.36 -15.10
CA LYS A 71 -0.23 -0.32 -15.93
C LYS A 71 1.05 0.24 -15.34
N LYS A 72 1.23 0.10 -14.03
CA LYS A 72 2.37 0.65 -13.32
C LYS A 72 2.68 -0.17 -12.09
N VAL A 73 3.97 -0.40 -11.84
CA VAL A 73 4.49 -1.00 -10.62
C VAL A 73 5.44 -0.01 -9.96
N THR A 74 5.23 0.25 -8.68
CA THR A 74 6.06 1.15 -7.87
C THR A 74 6.64 0.38 -6.70
N VAL A 75 7.96 0.39 -6.54
CA VAL A 75 8.65 -0.15 -5.37
C VAL A 75 9.15 1.02 -4.54
N SER A 76 8.72 1.03 -3.28
CA SER A 76 9.09 2.02 -2.27
C SER A 76 9.72 1.30 -1.08
N PRO A 77 10.36 2.03 -0.16
CA PRO A 77 10.91 1.44 1.06
C PRO A 77 9.86 0.73 1.92
N LEU A 78 8.60 1.12 1.80
CA LEU A 78 7.49 0.58 2.59
C LEU A 78 6.76 -0.58 1.90
N GLY A 79 7.07 -0.87 0.64
CA GLY A 79 6.35 -1.90 -0.11
C GLY A 79 6.21 -1.63 -1.60
N VAL A 80 5.39 -2.46 -2.23
CA VAL A 80 5.10 -2.41 -3.68
C VAL A 80 3.66 -1.98 -3.91
N THR A 81 3.44 -1.09 -4.88
CA THR A 81 2.12 -0.66 -5.33
C THR A 81 1.90 -1.05 -6.78
N LEU A 82 0.79 -1.72 -7.06
CA LEU A 82 0.29 -2.01 -8.41
C LEU A 82 -0.84 -1.05 -8.73
N THR A 83 -0.70 -0.27 -9.82
CA THR A 83 -1.81 0.53 -10.35
C THR A 83 -2.43 -0.20 -11.53
N ALA A 84 -3.71 -0.51 -11.41
CA ALA A 84 -4.44 -1.31 -12.37
C ALA A 84 -5.73 -0.64 -12.87
N TYR A 85 -6.09 -0.99 -14.10
CA TYR A 85 -7.28 -0.52 -14.81
C TYR A 85 -8.10 -1.74 -15.21
N GLY A 86 -9.41 -1.69 -15.03
CA GLY A 86 -10.25 -2.82 -15.37
C GLY A 86 -11.72 -2.50 -15.21
N ASN A 87 -12.56 -3.35 -15.79
CA ASN A 87 -14.00 -3.21 -15.68
C ASN A 87 -14.43 -3.78 -14.33
N VAL A 88 -14.18 -3.03 -13.26
CA VAL A 88 -14.72 -3.35 -11.95
C VAL A 88 -16.22 -3.10 -12.04
N ALA A 89 -16.99 -4.14 -12.39
CA ALA A 89 -18.43 -4.06 -12.44
C ALA A 89 -18.91 -3.63 -11.05
N ARG A 90 -19.28 -2.36 -10.91
CA ARG A 90 -19.93 -1.80 -9.72
C ARG A 90 -21.35 -2.36 -9.63
N ASN A 91 -21.49 -3.66 -9.48
CA ASN A 91 -22.76 -4.27 -9.19
C ASN A 91 -23.03 -4.05 -7.70
N THR A 92 -23.86 -3.03 -7.44
CA THR A 92 -24.72 -2.87 -6.25
C THR A 92 -24.19 -3.54 -4.97
N ASN A 93 -23.48 -2.75 -4.17
CA ASN A 93 -22.77 -3.02 -2.90
C ASN A 93 -21.25 -2.93 -3.08
N ASP A 94 -20.70 -1.83 -2.56
CA ASP A 94 -19.35 -1.28 -2.74
C ASP A 94 -18.19 -2.18 -2.28
N GLU A 95 -17.98 -3.34 -2.89
CA GLU A 95 -16.77 -4.14 -2.69
C GLU A 95 -15.89 -4.09 -3.96
N LEU A 96 -14.64 -3.69 -3.78
CA LEU A 96 -13.64 -3.80 -4.85
C LEU A 96 -13.34 -5.29 -5.06
N PRO A 97 -13.21 -5.77 -6.31
CA PRO A 97 -12.75 -7.12 -6.59
C PRO A 97 -11.38 -7.30 -5.94
N LEU A 98 -11.31 -8.24 -5.01
CA LEU A 98 -10.07 -8.64 -4.33
C LEU A 98 -9.34 -9.61 -5.26
N TYR A 99 -8.22 -9.16 -5.82
CA TYR A 99 -7.36 -9.97 -6.69
C TYR A 99 -6.12 -10.43 -5.94
N GLU A 100 -6.09 -11.66 -5.48
CA GLU A 100 -4.89 -12.21 -4.85
C GLU A 100 -3.80 -12.45 -5.90
N PHE A 101 -2.79 -11.57 -5.96
CA PHE A 101 -1.55 -11.83 -6.70
C PHE A 101 -0.53 -12.50 -5.81
N ASP A 102 0.12 -13.51 -6.36
CA ASP A 102 1.40 -13.98 -5.86
C ASP A 102 2.45 -12.92 -6.20
N MET A 103 3.02 -12.29 -5.17
CA MET A 103 3.99 -11.21 -5.31
C MET A 103 5.29 -11.57 -4.62
N THR A 104 6.39 -11.45 -5.36
CA THR A 104 7.74 -11.59 -4.83
C THR A 104 8.61 -10.42 -5.27
N ILE A 105 9.40 -9.87 -4.35
CA ILE A 105 10.48 -8.92 -4.65
C ILE A 105 11.76 -9.72 -4.83
N GLU A 106 12.48 -9.48 -5.93
CA GLU A 106 13.78 -10.06 -6.18
C GLU A 106 14.87 -8.99 -6.03
N TYR A 107 15.93 -9.33 -5.32
CA TYR A 107 17.10 -8.48 -5.11
C TYR A 107 18.23 -8.85 -6.05
N LYS A 108 19.14 -7.89 -6.32
CA LYS A 108 20.33 -8.07 -7.15
C LYS A 108 21.28 -9.17 -6.66
N ASP A 109 21.22 -9.55 -5.38
CA ASP A 109 21.99 -10.66 -4.81
C ASP A 109 21.31 -12.03 -4.96
N GLY A 110 20.15 -12.08 -5.64
CA GLY A 110 19.36 -13.28 -5.89
C GLY A 110 18.45 -13.68 -4.73
N LYS A 111 18.41 -12.93 -3.63
CA LYS A 111 17.43 -13.16 -2.56
C LYS A 111 16.05 -12.71 -3.00
N THR A 112 15.04 -13.28 -2.35
CA THR A 112 13.64 -12.92 -2.54
C THR A 112 13.00 -12.51 -1.22
N ALA A 113 11.98 -11.66 -1.30
CA ALA A 113 11.11 -11.33 -0.19
C ALA A 113 9.65 -11.34 -0.64
N GLU A 114 8.80 -11.95 0.18
CA GLU A 114 7.34 -11.85 0.04
C GLU A 114 6.87 -10.65 0.88
N PRO A 115 6.08 -9.73 0.32
CA PRO A 115 5.52 -8.65 1.11
C PRO A 115 4.40 -9.15 2.04
N PHE A 116 4.25 -8.47 3.19
CA PHE A 116 3.34 -8.83 4.25
C PHE A 116 2.23 -7.78 4.41
N ASN A 117 1.00 -8.22 4.14
CA ASN A 117 -0.25 -7.45 4.13
C ASN A 117 -0.52 -6.72 2.81
N MET A 118 -1.74 -6.91 2.34
CA MET A 118 -2.26 -6.38 1.09
C MET A 118 -3.41 -5.40 1.39
N MET A 119 -3.39 -4.24 0.74
CA MET A 119 -4.42 -3.21 0.86
C MET A 119 -4.95 -2.83 -0.52
N TYR A 120 -6.26 -2.63 -0.60
CA TYR A 120 -6.94 -2.19 -1.82
C TYR A 120 -7.54 -0.81 -1.62
N TYR A 121 -7.34 0.05 -2.60
CA TYR A 121 -8.05 1.32 -2.66
C TYR A 121 -8.32 1.72 -4.10
N SER A 122 -9.42 2.43 -4.31
CA SER A 122 -9.86 2.89 -5.62
C SER A 122 -9.78 4.39 -5.75
N GLU A 123 -9.27 4.82 -6.89
CA GLU A 123 -9.31 6.20 -7.36
C GLU A 123 -10.29 6.30 -8.55
N PRO A 124 -10.73 7.51 -8.95
CA PRO A 124 -11.58 7.64 -10.14
C PRO A 124 -10.87 7.12 -11.40
N GLY A 125 -11.31 5.97 -11.93
CA GLY A 125 -10.81 5.40 -13.19
C GLY A 125 -9.71 4.34 -13.03
N GLU A 126 -9.16 4.16 -11.83
CA GLU A 126 -8.14 3.14 -11.52
C GLU A 126 -8.31 2.58 -10.11
N PHE A 127 -7.67 1.46 -9.82
CA PHE A 127 -7.53 0.96 -8.46
C PHE A 127 -6.09 0.53 -8.21
N ASN A 128 -5.73 0.58 -6.94
CA ASN A 128 -4.38 0.36 -6.46
C ASN A 128 -4.37 -0.81 -5.47
N ILE A 129 -3.36 -1.66 -5.60
CA ILE A 129 -3.10 -2.78 -4.71
C ILE A 129 -1.73 -2.54 -4.10
N LYS A 130 -1.69 -2.32 -2.79
CA LYS A 130 -0.47 -2.03 -2.04
C LYS A 130 -0.10 -3.23 -1.17
N TYR A 131 1.10 -3.72 -1.39
CA TYR A 131 1.74 -4.78 -0.64
C TYR A 131 2.75 -4.14 0.30
N VAL A 132 2.47 -4.17 1.59
CA VAL A 132 3.31 -3.54 2.61
C VAL A 132 4.44 -4.51 2.98
N SER A 133 5.65 -4.02 3.21
CA SER A 133 6.73 -4.85 3.71
C SER A 133 6.82 -4.75 5.23
N SER A 134 7.14 -5.85 5.90
CA SER A 134 7.39 -5.86 7.36
C SER A 134 8.73 -5.19 7.71
N GLU A 135 9.66 -5.16 6.76
CA GLU A 135 10.95 -4.50 6.86
C GLU A 135 11.13 -3.48 5.74
N LEU A 136 11.99 -2.47 5.97
CA LEU A 136 12.28 -1.49 4.94
C LEU A 136 12.99 -2.14 3.74
N ILE A 137 12.44 -1.90 2.56
CA ILE A 137 13.04 -2.35 1.29
C ILE A 137 14.15 -1.38 0.91
N ASP A 138 15.36 -1.91 0.73
CA ASP A 138 16.45 -1.19 0.08
C ASP A 138 16.19 -1.19 -1.44
N VAL A 139 15.51 -0.15 -1.91
CA VAL A 139 14.99 -0.04 -3.29
C VAL A 139 16.12 -0.14 -4.32
N ASP A 140 17.32 0.36 -4.02
CA ASP A 140 18.46 0.34 -4.95
C ASP A 140 18.96 -1.09 -5.22
N LYS A 141 18.77 -1.99 -4.26
CA LYS A 141 19.11 -3.41 -4.36
C LYS A 141 18.03 -4.24 -5.03
N VAL A 142 16.83 -3.71 -5.25
CA VAL A 142 15.76 -4.43 -5.97
C VAL A 142 16.10 -4.51 -7.46
N SER A 143 16.05 -5.72 -8.02
CA SER A 143 16.26 -6.02 -9.45
C SER A 143 14.93 -6.18 -10.19
N SER A 144 13.97 -6.89 -9.59
CA SER A 144 12.68 -7.15 -10.22
C SER A 144 11.55 -7.36 -9.20
N VAL A 145 10.32 -7.25 -9.67
CA VAL A 145 9.13 -7.75 -8.97
C VAL A 145 8.51 -8.84 -9.84
N ILE A 146 8.13 -9.94 -9.21
CA ILE A 146 7.45 -11.07 -9.84
C ILE A 146 5.99 -11.01 -9.44
N ILE A 147 5.09 -11.03 -10.42
CA ILE A 147 3.64 -11.01 -10.22
C ILE A 147 3.03 -12.20 -10.94
N ASN A 148 2.43 -13.14 -10.22
CA ASN A 148 1.88 -14.40 -10.78
C ASN A 148 2.89 -15.13 -11.70
N GLY A 149 4.17 -15.13 -11.32
CA GLY A 149 5.25 -15.71 -12.12
C GLY A 149 5.76 -14.84 -13.28
N GLU A 150 5.14 -13.71 -13.59
CA GLU A 150 5.64 -12.75 -14.59
C GLU A 150 6.67 -11.82 -13.95
N GLN A 151 7.90 -11.83 -14.48
CA GLN A 151 9.02 -11.04 -13.95
C GLN A 151 9.08 -9.65 -14.60
N ILE A 152 8.98 -8.61 -13.76
CA ILE A 152 9.06 -7.20 -14.15
C ILE A 152 10.40 -6.65 -13.67
N LYS A 153 11.34 -6.50 -14.61
CA LYS A 153 12.69 -6.01 -14.32
C LYS A 153 12.74 -4.49 -14.30
N PHE A 154 13.37 -3.94 -13.28
CA PHE A 154 13.73 -2.52 -13.27
C PHE A 154 15.02 -2.34 -14.08
N ALA A 155 15.08 -1.30 -14.90
CA ALA A 155 16.31 -0.95 -15.61
C ALA A 155 17.42 -0.63 -14.57
N GLU A 156 18.66 -1.02 -14.90
CA GLU A 156 19.84 -0.72 -14.08
C GLU A 156 20.23 0.76 -14.13
#